data_AF-A0A7X9DQ93-F1
#
_entry.id   AF-A0A7X9DQ93-F1
#
_cell.length_a   1.000
_cell.length_b   1.000
_cell.length_c   1.000
_cell.angle_alpha   90.00
_cell.angle_beta   90.00
_cell.angle_gamma   90.00
#
_symmetry.space_group_name_H-M   'P 1'
#
loop_
_entity.id
_entity.type
_entity.pdbx_description
1 polymer ?
#
loop_
_entity_poly.entity_id
_entity_poly.type
_entity_poly.pdbx_seq_one_letter_code
_entity_poly.pdbx_strand_id
1 'polypeptide(L)'
;MKQSVAAVCGILFIFLFARPADSQQTSNWFPFHGEDDFSPSEIDMSHWLDKPAGKHGFVLMDKDRFLFEDGTPVKFWGTNVASELPFMSSKEAETWVKFLSKYGFNAVRFHKFTWEATDGFNSTVIVPSAWEKFDYLCNAL
;
A
#
# COMPACT_ATOMS: atom_id res chain seq x y z
N MET A 1 -6.53 -39.49 -72.86
CA MET A 1 -7.49 -38.37 -72.74
C MET A 1 -7.07 -37.54 -71.53
N LYS A 2 -6.62 -36.31 -71.78
CA LYS A 2 -6.21 -35.30 -70.79
C LYS A 2 -7.45 -34.72 -70.08
N GLN A 3 -7.26 -34.26 -68.84
CA GLN A 3 -7.76 -33.01 -68.19
C GLN A 3 -7.80 -33.27 -66.66
N SER A 4 -6.89 -32.76 -65.81
CA SER A 4 -6.60 -31.38 -65.38
C SER A 4 -7.79 -30.64 -64.78
N VAL A 5 -7.79 -30.43 -63.45
CA VAL A 5 -8.37 -29.36 -62.59
C VAL A 5 -8.06 -29.81 -61.14
N ALA A 6 -7.61 -29.06 -60.14
CA ALA A 6 -7.31 -27.66 -59.92
C ALA A 6 -6.28 -27.53 -58.78
N ALA A 7 -5.65 -26.36 -58.75
CA ALA A 7 -4.77 -25.84 -57.73
C ALA A 7 -5.23 -26.14 -56.28
N VAL A 8 -4.36 -26.79 -55.50
CA VAL A 8 -4.45 -26.75 -54.04
C VAL A 8 -3.64 -25.54 -53.60
N CYS A 9 -4.37 -24.46 -53.37
CA CYS A 9 -3.90 -23.20 -52.81
C CYS A 9 -2.95 -23.45 -51.63
N GLY A 10 -1.82 -22.75 -51.65
CA GLY A 10 -0.86 -22.72 -50.57
C GLY A 10 -1.53 -22.31 -49.26
N ILE A 11 -1.62 -23.25 -48.33
CA ILE A 11 -1.81 -22.93 -46.92
C ILE A 11 -0.44 -22.50 -46.42
N LEU A 12 -0.26 -21.18 -46.41
CA LEU A 12 0.78 -20.47 -45.68
C LEU A 12 0.72 -20.94 -44.22
N PHE A 13 1.58 -21.89 -43.84
CA PHE A 13 1.81 -22.24 -42.45
C PHE A 13 2.48 -21.05 -41.76
N ILE A 14 1.67 -20.07 -41.34
CA ILE A 14 2.06 -19.16 -40.27
C ILE A 14 2.11 -20.01 -39.01
N PHE A 15 3.27 -20.61 -38.75
CA PHE A 15 3.61 -21.01 -37.40
C PHE A 15 3.68 -19.72 -36.58
N LEU A 16 2.58 -19.42 -35.90
CA LEU A 16 2.57 -18.56 -34.73
C LEU A 16 3.66 -19.07 -33.79
N PHE A 17 4.81 -18.39 -33.78
CA PHE A 17 5.78 -18.51 -32.70
C PHE A 17 5.17 -17.89 -31.43
N ALA A 18 4.14 -18.53 -30.89
CA ALA A 18 3.79 -18.36 -29.50
C ALA A 18 4.91 -19.02 -28.71
N ARG A 19 5.98 -18.26 -28.43
CA ARG A 19 6.91 -18.65 -27.37
C ARG A 19 6.08 -18.68 -26.09
N PRO A 20 5.95 -19.83 -25.40
CA PRO A 20 5.53 -19.77 -24.02
C PRO A 20 6.49 -18.81 -23.33
N ALA A 21 5.96 -17.86 -22.55
CA ALA A 21 6.82 -17.08 -21.68
C ALA A 21 7.56 -18.10 -20.80
N ASP A 22 8.89 -18.14 -20.89
CA ASP A 22 9.68 -18.94 -19.98
C ASP A 22 9.28 -18.49 -18.57
N SER A 23 8.70 -19.40 -17.79
CA SER A 23 8.46 -19.14 -16.38
C SER A 23 9.82 -18.84 -15.76
N GLN A 24 9.89 -17.77 -14.97
CA GLN A 24 11.12 -17.37 -14.30
C GLN A 24 11.70 -18.60 -13.56
N GLN A 25 12.91 -19.04 -13.91
CA GLN A 25 13.53 -20.20 -13.26
C GLN A 25 13.95 -19.81 -11.84
N THR A 26 13.13 -20.18 -10.85
CA THR A 26 13.31 -19.82 -9.44
C THR A 26 14.14 -20.82 -8.63
N SER A 27 14.69 -21.87 -9.26
CA SER A 27 15.45 -22.93 -8.57
C SER A 27 16.67 -22.44 -7.79
N ASN A 28 17.20 -21.26 -8.14
CA ASN A 28 18.38 -20.67 -7.53
C ASN A 28 18.05 -19.44 -6.65
N TRP A 29 16.78 -19.19 -6.37
CA TRP A 29 16.38 -18.07 -5.52
C TRP A 29 16.64 -18.41 -4.05
N PHE A 30 17.14 -17.42 -3.31
CA PHE A 30 17.22 -17.50 -1.86
C PHE A 30 15.82 -17.26 -1.27
N PRO A 31 15.36 -18.08 -0.30
CA PRO A 31 14.11 -17.83 0.39
C PRO A 31 14.26 -16.61 1.30
N PHE A 32 13.55 -15.52 0.99
CA PHE A 32 13.49 -14.35 1.86
C PHE A 32 12.53 -14.61 3.02
N HIS A 33 13.06 -14.65 4.24
CA HIS A 33 12.30 -14.69 5.48
C HIS A 33 12.39 -13.31 6.15
N GLY A 34 11.50 -12.41 5.77
CA GLY A 34 11.38 -11.11 6.44
C GLY A 34 10.80 -11.29 7.84
N GLU A 35 11.44 -10.68 8.83
CA GLU A 35 10.95 -10.61 10.20
C GLU A 35 10.70 -9.15 10.58
N ASP A 36 9.66 -8.92 11.39
CA ASP A 36 9.38 -7.61 11.98
C ASP A 36 10.35 -7.34 13.14
N ASP A 37 11.56 -6.88 12.82
CA ASP A 37 12.55 -6.48 13.81
C ASP A 37 12.39 -5.00 14.19
N PHE A 38 11.85 -4.74 15.39
CA PHE A 38 11.74 -3.41 15.97
C PHE A 38 12.83 -3.08 16.99
N SER A 39 13.92 -3.86 17.04
CA SER A 39 15.07 -3.55 17.88
C SER A 39 15.77 -2.24 17.42
N PRO A 40 16.46 -1.54 18.33
CA PRO A 40 17.22 -0.35 17.97
C PRO A 40 18.24 -0.65 16.87
N SER A 41 18.32 0.22 15.87
CA SER A 41 19.22 0.05 14.73
C SER A 41 19.56 1.39 14.09
N GLU A 42 20.59 1.45 13.25
CA GLU A 42 21.00 2.69 12.54
C GLU A 42 19.92 3.27 11.60
N ILE A 43 18.92 2.46 11.25
CA ILE A 43 17.78 2.88 10.43
C ILE A 43 16.57 3.33 11.26
N ASP A 44 16.65 3.31 12.59
CA ASP A 44 15.56 3.72 13.47
C ASP A 44 15.43 5.25 13.53
N MET A 45 14.39 5.75 12.87
CA MET A 45 14.03 7.16 12.77
C MET A 45 12.86 7.54 13.69
N SER A 46 12.48 6.69 14.63
CA SER A 46 11.36 6.97 15.54
C SER A 46 11.56 8.20 16.42
N HIS A 47 12.82 8.60 16.64
CA HIS A 47 13.21 9.80 17.37
C HIS A 47 13.05 11.10 16.54
N TRP A 48 12.76 11.01 15.24
CA TRP A 48 12.43 12.18 14.40
C TRP A 48 10.97 12.61 14.54
N LEU A 49 10.13 11.77 15.16
CA LEU A 49 8.71 12.01 15.28
C LEU A 49 8.40 12.75 16.59
N ASP A 50 7.74 13.89 16.45
CA ASP A 50 7.19 14.66 17.55
C ASP A 50 6.00 13.95 18.20
N LYS A 51 6.05 13.78 19.53
CA LYS A 51 5.00 13.11 20.32
C LYS A 51 4.36 14.08 21.33
N PRO A 52 3.04 14.00 21.57
CA PRO A 52 2.06 13.19 20.84
C PRO A 52 1.77 13.75 19.43
N ALA A 53 1.23 12.91 18.55
CA ALA A 53 0.73 13.35 17.25
C ALA A 53 -0.27 14.51 17.44
N GLY A 54 -0.19 15.52 16.56
CA GLY A 54 -1.05 16.71 16.65
C GLY A 54 -0.62 17.77 17.68
N LYS A 55 0.52 17.61 18.39
CA LYS A 55 0.98 18.61 19.38
C LYS A 55 1.22 20.02 18.81
N HIS A 56 1.45 20.13 17.51
CA HIS A 56 1.66 21.39 16.79
C HIS A 56 0.35 21.95 16.18
N GLY A 57 -0.78 21.28 16.38
CA GLY A 57 -2.08 21.71 15.86
C GLY A 57 -2.27 21.49 14.36
N PHE A 58 -3.14 22.29 13.73
CA PHE A 58 -3.50 22.10 12.33
C PHE A 58 -2.37 22.42 11.35
N VAL A 59 -2.36 21.74 10.20
CA VAL A 59 -1.46 22.03 9.09
C VAL A 59 -2.05 23.13 8.23
N LEU A 60 -1.25 24.16 7.97
CA LEU A 60 -1.57 25.34 7.17
C LEU A 60 -0.64 25.43 5.95
N MET A 61 -1.13 26.10 4.91
CA MET A 61 -0.33 26.43 3.72
C MET A 61 0.28 27.83 3.90
N ASP A 62 1.61 27.94 3.83
CA ASP A 62 2.35 29.19 3.67
C ASP A 62 3.06 29.19 2.32
N LYS A 63 2.44 29.83 1.33
CA LYS A 63 2.93 29.89 -0.06
C LYS A 63 3.21 28.49 -0.63
N ASP A 64 4.48 28.10 -0.71
CA ASP A 64 5.00 26.85 -1.25
C ASP A 64 5.38 25.83 -0.18
N ARG A 65 5.05 26.09 1.09
CA ARG A 65 5.43 25.25 2.24
C ARG A 65 4.22 24.93 3.13
N PHE A 66 4.37 23.85 3.90
CA PHE A 66 3.45 23.53 4.98
C PHE A 66 4.04 23.98 6.32
N LEU A 67 3.23 24.63 7.12
CA LEU A 67 3.52 24.98 8.51
C LEU A 67 2.44 24.36 9.39
N PHE A 68 2.78 24.03 10.62
CA PHE A 68 1.79 23.83 11.66
C PHE A 68 1.25 25.17 12.18
N GLU A 69 0.17 25.15 12.96
CA GLU A 69 -0.51 26.36 13.44
C GLU A 69 0.37 27.22 14.36
N ASP A 70 1.34 26.59 15.04
CA ASP A 70 2.36 27.26 15.85
C ASP A 70 3.52 27.87 15.05
N GLY A 71 3.49 27.74 13.72
CA GLY A 71 4.51 28.24 12.79
C GLY A 71 5.66 27.27 12.52
N THR A 72 5.66 26.08 13.12
CA THR A 72 6.69 25.05 12.88
C THR A 72 6.61 24.53 11.43
N PRO A 73 7.68 24.60 10.63
CA PRO A 73 7.66 24.07 9.27
C PRO A 73 7.64 22.53 9.27
N VAL A 74 6.89 21.94 8.33
CA VAL A 74 6.78 20.48 8.21
C VAL A 74 7.02 20.01 6.77
N LYS A 75 7.71 18.87 6.64
CA LYS A 75 7.79 18.08 5.42
C LYS A 75 7.21 16.71 5.68
N PHE A 76 6.22 16.31 4.87
CA PHE A 76 5.62 15.00 5.01
C PHE A 76 6.45 13.92 4.32
N TRP A 77 6.91 12.95 5.11
CA TRP A 77 7.46 11.68 4.67
C TRP A 77 6.42 10.61 5.03
N GLY A 78 5.63 10.20 4.05
CA GLY A 78 4.46 9.37 4.30
C GLY A 78 4.36 8.14 3.42
N THR A 79 3.48 7.22 3.84
CA THR A 79 3.17 6.00 3.12
C THR A 79 1.65 5.85 2.89
N ASN A 80 1.25 4.78 2.22
CA ASN A 80 -0.17 4.45 2.03
C ASN A 80 -0.53 3.20 2.84
N VAL A 81 -1.71 3.23 3.43
CA VAL A 81 -2.41 2.04 3.93
C VAL A 81 -3.72 1.95 3.14
N ALA A 82 -3.98 0.82 2.50
CA ALA A 82 -5.01 0.73 1.47
C ALA A 82 -6.04 -0.36 1.76
N SER A 83 -7.20 -0.23 1.11
CA SER A 83 -8.27 -1.24 1.12
C SER A 83 -8.71 -1.57 2.56
N GLU A 84 -8.67 -2.83 2.98
CA GLU A 84 -9.17 -3.33 4.25
C GLU A 84 -8.22 -3.05 5.42
N LEU A 85 -6.95 -2.76 5.13
CA LEU A 85 -5.89 -2.63 6.14
C LEU A 85 -6.17 -1.55 7.19
N PRO A 86 -6.80 -0.39 6.91
CA PRO A 86 -7.13 0.58 7.95
C PRO A 86 -8.09 0.04 9.03
N PHE A 87 -8.75 -1.09 8.79
CA PHE A 87 -9.69 -1.76 9.71
C PHE A 87 -9.08 -3.01 10.36
N MET A 88 -7.75 -3.07 10.46
CA MET A 88 -7.00 -4.13 11.15
C MET A 88 -7.33 -4.21 12.66
N SER A 89 -6.99 -5.32 13.30
CA SER A 89 -7.14 -5.44 14.76
C SER A 89 -6.23 -4.47 15.51
N SER A 90 -6.57 -4.13 16.76
CA SER A 90 -5.73 -3.26 17.61
C SER A 90 -4.29 -3.78 17.76
N LYS A 91 -4.12 -5.09 17.84
CA LYS A 91 -2.78 -5.72 17.92
C LYS A 91 -1.96 -5.51 16.64
N GLU A 92 -2.60 -5.60 15.48
CA GLU A 92 -1.95 -5.30 14.20
C GLU A 92 -1.63 -3.81 14.11
N ALA A 93 -2.55 -2.93 14.54
CA ALA A 93 -2.32 -1.49 14.58
C ALA A 93 -1.09 -1.12 15.43
N GLU A 94 -0.93 -1.70 16.62
CA GLU A 94 0.27 -1.51 17.46
C GLU A 94 1.56 -1.94 16.75
N THR A 95 1.50 -3.00 15.95
CA THR A 95 2.65 -3.50 15.17
C THR A 95 2.98 -2.54 14.02
N TRP A 96 1.96 -2.08 13.31
CA TRP A 96 2.09 -1.09 12.24
C TRP A 96 2.62 0.26 12.75
N VAL A 97 2.18 0.73 13.92
CA VAL A 97 2.69 1.97 14.53
C VAL A 97 4.19 1.86 14.82
N LYS A 98 4.66 0.73 15.35
CA LYS A 98 6.10 0.48 15.57
C LYS A 98 6.87 0.47 14.26
N PHE A 99 6.34 -0.22 13.25
CA PHE A 99 6.94 -0.25 11.91
C PHE A 99 7.05 1.16 11.33
N LEU A 100 5.95 1.90 11.28
CA LEU A 100 5.90 3.24 10.68
C LEU A 100 6.80 4.22 11.42
N SER A 101 6.80 4.16 12.75
CA SER A 101 7.67 4.97 13.59
C SER A 101 9.15 4.66 13.35
N LYS A 102 9.52 3.38 13.29
CA LYS A 102 10.92 2.96 13.06
C LYS A 102 11.46 3.54 11.75
N TYR A 103 10.64 3.66 10.71
CA TYR A 103 11.04 4.23 9.43
C TYR A 103 10.76 5.74 9.30
N GLY A 104 10.37 6.41 10.39
CA GLY A 104 10.23 7.87 10.46
C GLY A 104 9.04 8.43 9.68
N PHE A 105 8.04 7.60 9.34
CA PHE A 105 6.86 8.09 8.63
C PHE A 105 6.04 9.02 9.53
N ASN A 106 5.78 10.24 9.06
CA ASN A 106 5.02 11.27 9.79
C ASN A 106 3.66 11.57 9.14
N ALA A 107 3.27 10.79 8.14
CA ALA A 107 1.96 10.86 7.50
C ALA A 107 1.55 9.51 6.92
N VAL A 108 0.25 9.20 6.98
CA VAL A 108 -0.34 8.05 6.32
C VAL A 108 -1.49 8.51 5.43
N ARG A 109 -1.47 8.08 4.17
CA ARG A 109 -2.59 8.24 3.24
C ARG A 109 -3.43 6.96 3.23
N PHE A 110 -4.65 7.06 3.73
CA PHE A 110 -5.62 5.97 3.59
C PHE A 110 -6.23 5.95 2.19
N HIS A 111 -6.03 4.84 1.46
CA HIS A 111 -6.35 4.76 0.03
C HIS A 111 -7.45 3.73 -0.25
N LYS A 112 -8.56 4.17 -0.87
CA LYS A 112 -9.67 3.31 -1.32
C LYS A 112 -10.21 2.38 -0.23
N PHE A 113 -10.35 2.88 0.99
CA PHE A 113 -10.64 2.05 2.16
C PHE A 113 -12.13 2.04 2.54
N THR A 114 -12.88 3.11 2.28
CA THR A 114 -14.22 3.29 2.86
C THR A 114 -15.24 2.19 2.51
N TRP A 115 -15.12 1.55 1.34
CA TRP A 115 -15.98 0.43 0.94
C TRP A 115 -15.84 -0.79 1.86
N GLU A 116 -14.65 -1.04 2.41
CA GLU A 116 -14.38 -2.20 3.27
C GLU A 116 -14.98 -2.05 4.67
N ALA A 117 -15.56 -0.89 4.99
CA ALA A 117 -16.27 -0.62 6.24
C ALA A 117 -17.75 -0.29 6.04
N THR A 118 -18.36 -0.84 4.98
CA THR A 118 -19.80 -0.82 4.74
C THR A 118 -20.41 -2.24 4.82
N ASP A 119 -21.73 -2.34 4.69
CA ASP A 119 -22.47 -3.62 4.66
C ASP A 119 -22.17 -4.49 3.41
N GLY A 120 -21.32 -4.02 2.49
CA GLY A 120 -20.99 -4.68 1.23
C GLY A 120 -22.04 -4.52 0.12
N PHE A 121 -23.13 -3.80 0.37
CA PHE A 121 -24.22 -3.56 -0.59
C PHE A 121 -24.43 -2.07 -0.85
N ASN A 122 -24.40 -1.26 0.20
CA ASN A 122 -24.69 0.17 0.19
C ASN A 122 -23.44 0.95 0.63
N SER A 123 -23.01 1.93 -0.17
CA SER A 123 -21.88 2.79 0.18
C SER A 123 -22.15 3.75 1.35
N THR A 124 -23.40 3.81 1.83
CA THR A 124 -23.88 4.71 2.88
C THR A 124 -24.19 3.99 4.20
N VAL A 125 -24.22 2.65 4.20
CA VAL A 125 -24.50 1.86 5.41
C VAL A 125 -23.18 1.37 5.97
N ILE A 126 -22.71 2.03 7.02
CA ILE A 126 -21.43 1.72 7.67
C ILE A 126 -21.53 0.51 8.59
N VAL A 127 -20.41 -0.19 8.79
CA VAL A 127 -20.25 -1.22 9.83
C VAL A 127 -19.51 -0.61 11.02
N PRO A 128 -20.19 -0.29 12.14
CA PRO A 128 -19.59 0.47 13.24
C PRO A 128 -18.30 -0.12 13.79
N SER A 129 -18.24 -1.45 13.93
CA SER A 129 -17.07 -2.15 14.45
C SER A 129 -15.83 -2.07 13.55
N ALA A 130 -15.99 -1.80 12.25
CA ALA A 130 -14.85 -1.51 11.38
C ALA A 130 -14.33 -0.10 11.64
N TRP A 131 -15.21 0.90 11.74
CA TRP A 131 -14.82 2.28 12.03
C TRP A 131 -14.20 2.46 13.41
N GLU A 132 -14.63 1.69 14.42
CA GLU A 132 -13.95 1.65 15.73
C GLU A 132 -12.48 1.21 15.63
N LYS A 133 -12.17 0.26 14.74
CA LYS A 133 -10.78 -0.16 14.49
C LYS A 133 -9.99 0.91 13.74
N PHE A 134 -10.62 1.59 12.80
CA PHE A 134 -10.01 2.71 12.09
C PHE A 134 -9.68 3.86 13.04
N ASP A 135 -10.60 4.19 13.95
CA ASP A 135 -10.38 5.21 14.98
C ASP A 135 -9.25 4.81 15.93
N TYR A 136 -9.19 3.53 16.32
CA TYR A 136 -8.07 3.00 17.11
C TYR A 136 -6.73 3.15 16.37
N LEU A 137 -6.66 2.77 15.09
CA LEU A 137 -5.45 2.95 14.28
C LEU A 137 -5.05 4.43 14.20
N CYS A 138 -5.99 5.33 13.91
CA CYS A 138 -5.73 6.77 13.83
C CYS A 138 -5.26 7.35 15.17
N ASN A 139 -5.75 6.84 16.30
CA ASN A 139 -5.29 7.25 17.63
C ASN A 139 -3.90 6.73 17.98
N ALA A 140 -3.54 5.56 17.47
CA ALA A 140 -2.27 4.91 17.76
C ALA A 140 -1.10 5.42 16.89
N LEU A 141 -1.40 5.94 15.68
CA LEU A 141 -0.44 6.60 14.78
C LEU A 141 0.05 7.95 15.33
#